data_AF-A0A432NA25-F1
#
_entry.id   AF-A0A432NA25-F1
#
_cell.length_a   1.000
_cell.length_b   1.000
_cell.length_c   1.000
_cell.angle_alpha   90.00
_cell.angle_beta   90.00
_cell.angle_gamma   90.00
#
_symmetry.space_group_name_H-M   'P 1'
#
loop_
_entity.id
_entity.type
_entity.pdbx_description
1 polymer ?
#
loop_
_entity_poly.entity_id
_entity_poly.type
_entity_poly.pdbx_seq_one_letter_code
_entity_poly.pdbx_strand_id
1 'polypeptide(L)'
;MLRVSGALQSKSDWELKRLCTSWSVSNRCRTLRPDIVLIGKRTIDGDTAPVGRGIAKRLNLQQLSYLAKIVFIDPISRELVVERRAQRGALAISASVSTTGILASHGNFE
;
A
#
# COMPACT_ATOMS: atom_id res chain seq x y z
N MET A 1 10.87 -24.83 18.17
CA MET A 1 9.55 -25.34 17.73
C MET A 1 8.63 -24.15 17.50
N LEU A 2 8.47 -23.69 16.26
CA LEU A 2 7.58 -22.56 15.95
C LEU A 2 6.12 -23.04 16.00
N ARG A 3 5.35 -22.59 17.01
CA ARG A 3 3.89 -22.72 17.01
C ARG A 3 3.31 -21.74 16.00
N VAL A 4 2.80 -22.27 14.89
CA VAL A 4 1.91 -21.51 14.00
C VAL A 4 0.50 -21.62 14.58
N SER A 5 0.11 -20.67 15.41
CA SER A 5 -1.24 -20.57 15.96
C SER A 5 -2.10 -19.69 15.05
N GLY A 6 -3.09 -20.28 14.37
CA GLY A 6 -4.22 -19.54 13.78
C GLY A 6 -4.50 -19.77 12.29
N ALA A 7 -5.65 -20.39 12.01
CA ALA A 7 -6.51 -20.22 10.83
C ALA A 7 -5.86 -20.20 9.43
N LEU A 8 -4.96 -21.14 9.13
CA LEU A 8 -4.41 -21.33 7.77
C LEU A 8 -5.16 -22.37 6.93
N GLN A 9 -6.07 -23.15 7.53
CA GLN A 9 -6.59 -24.38 6.93
C GLN A 9 -7.71 -24.20 5.88
N SER A 10 -8.19 -22.98 5.60
CA SER A 10 -9.31 -22.75 4.67
C SER A 10 -9.05 -21.71 3.57
N LYS A 11 -7.79 -21.31 3.35
CA LYS A 11 -7.42 -20.28 2.36
C LYS A 11 -6.81 -20.93 1.13
N SER A 12 -7.17 -20.45 -0.06
CA SER A 12 -6.51 -20.86 -1.29
C SER A 12 -5.04 -20.44 -1.31
N ASP A 13 -4.21 -21.16 -2.07
CA ASP A 13 -2.76 -20.92 -2.16
C ASP A 13 -2.40 -19.45 -2.50
N TRP A 14 -3.19 -18.80 -3.34
CA TRP A 14 -2.94 -17.41 -3.74
C TRP A 14 -3.32 -16.40 -2.63
N GLU A 15 -4.33 -16.70 -1.81
CA GLU A 15 -4.65 -15.89 -0.62
C GLU A 15 -3.51 -15.93 0.40
N LEU A 16 -2.91 -17.12 0.58
CA LEU A 16 -1.77 -17.31 1.46
C LEU A 16 -0.54 -16.55 0.98
N LYS A 17 -0.21 -16.63 -0.32
CA LYS A 17 0.89 -15.86 -0.93
C LYS A 17 0.75 -14.37 -0.63
N ARG A 18 -0.44 -13.79 -0.84
CA ARG A 18 -0.72 -12.38 -0.54
C ARG A 18 -0.54 -12.02 0.94
N LEU A 19 -0.98 -12.88 1.86
CA LEU A 19 -0.83 -12.66 3.31
C LEU A 19 0.63 -12.70 3.75
N CYS A 20 1.41 -13.66 3.25
CA CYS A 20 2.85 -13.77 3.52
C CYS A 20 3.63 -12.57 2.96
N THR A 21 3.34 -12.16 1.72
CA THR A 21 4.03 -11.00 1.11
C THR A 21 3.73 -9.72 1.88
N SER A 22 2.46 -9.45 2.20
CA SER A 22 2.11 -8.26 2.97
C SER A 22 2.70 -8.29 4.39
N TRP A 23 2.79 -9.46 5.03
CA TRP A 23 3.43 -9.59 6.34
C TRP A 23 4.94 -9.31 6.29
N SER A 24 5.64 -9.88 5.32
CA SER A 24 7.09 -9.71 5.15
C SER A 24 7.46 -8.24 4.91
N VAL A 25 6.74 -7.58 4.00
CA VAL A 25 6.92 -6.15 3.72
C VAL A 25 6.60 -5.30 4.96
N SER A 26 5.48 -5.57 5.64
CA SER A 26 5.14 -4.85 6.88
C SER A 26 6.23 -4.97 7.95
N ASN A 27 6.82 -6.14 8.14
CA ASN A 27 7.92 -6.29 9.10
C ASN A 27 9.15 -5.49 8.70
N ARG A 28 9.49 -5.47 7.40
CA ARG A 28 10.61 -4.64 6.92
C ARG A 28 10.33 -3.15 7.14
N CYS A 29 9.11 -2.69 6.88
CA CYS A 29 8.69 -1.31 7.15
C CYS A 29 8.75 -0.95 8.64
N ARG A 30 8.44 -1.88 9.56
CA ARG A 30 8.59 -1.63 11.01
C ARG A 30 10.03 -1.33 11.41
N THR A 31 11.00 -1.94 10.74
CA THR A 31 12.43 -1.69 10.97
C THR A 31 12.90 -0.40 10.29
N LEU A 32 12.54 -0.19 9.03
CA LEU A 32 13.00 0.97 8.24
C LEU A 32 12.27 2.27 8.61
N ARG A 33 11.05 2.18 9.17
CA ARG A 33 10.16 3.29 9.52
C ARG A 33 10.01 4.33 8.40
N PRO A 34 9.59 3.92 7.18
CA PRO A 34 9.43 4.86 6.08
C PRO A 34 8.22 5.77 6.31
N ASP A 35 8.34 7.05 5.94
CA ASP A 35 7.22 8.00 5.96
C ASP A 35 6.21 7.74 4.83
N ILE A 36 6.65 7.16 3.70
CA ILE A 36 5.81 6.86 2.55
C ILE A 36 6.17 5.48 2.00
N VAL A 37 5.16 4.70 1.62
CA VAL A 37 5.32 3.40 0.98
C VAL A 37 4.66 3.44 -0.39
N LEU A 38 5.46 3.34 -1.46
CA LEU A 38 4.93 3.28 -2.83
C LEU A 38 4.79 1.82 -3.26
N ILE A 39 3.67 1.48 -3.90
CA ILE A 39 3.42 0.14 -4.46
C ILE A 39 2.83 0.22 -5.86
N GLY A 40 2.92 -0.87 -6.61
CA GLY A 40 2.18 -1.04 -7.86
C GLY A 40 0.69 -1.30 -7.63
N LYS A 41 -0.13 -1.00 -8.65
CA LYS A 41 -1.58 -1.30 -8.68
C LYS A 41 -1.88 -2.78 -8.69
N ARG A 42 -1.21 -3.52 -9.57
CA ARG A 42 -1.30 -4.95 -9.72
C ARG A 42 0.09 -5.47 -10.07
N THR A 43 0.35 -6.72 -9.75
CA THR A 43 1.45 -7.46 -10.35
C THR A 43 1.14 -7.70 -11.84
N ILE A 44 2.19 -7.97 -12.62
CA ILE A 44 2.07 -8.25 -14.06
C ILE A 44 1.21 -9.49 -14.33
N ASP A 45 1.21 -10.44 -13.39
CA ASP A 45 0.55 -11.74 -13.54
C ASP A 45 -0.97 -11.70 -13.32
N GLY A 46 -1.56 -10.54 -13.01
CA GLY A 46 -3.01 -10.35 -12.92
C GLY A 46 -3.71 -10.98 -11.69
N ASP A 47 -3.14 -12.05 -11.12
CA ASP A 47 -3.76 -12.89 -10.09
C ASP A 47 -3.46 -12.47 -8.65
N THR A 48 -2.56 -11.50 -8.45
CA THR A 48 -2.24 -11.07 -7.09
C THR A 48 -3.26 -10.05 -6.62
N ALA A 49 -4.26 -10.50 -5.85
CA ALA A 49 -5.12 -9.63 -5.07
C ALA A 49 -4.28 -8.53 -4.39
N PRO A 50 -4.79 -7.29 -4.24
CA PRO A 50 -3.99 -6.07 -3.98
C PRO A 50 -3.20 -6.06 -2.65
N VAL A 51 -1.97 -6.59 -2.62
CA VAL A 51 -1.12 -6.81 -1.42
C VAL A 51 -1.03 -5.55 -0.56
N GLY A 52 -1.03 -4.39 -1.21
CA GLY A 52 -1.08 -3.07 -0.59
C GLY A 52 -2.06 -2.91 0.55
N ARG A 53 -3.34 -3.31 0.37
CA ARG A 53 -4.34 -3.19 1.45
C ARG A 53 -3.92 -3.93 2.72
N GLY A 54 -3.25 -5.07 2.55
CA GLY A 54 -2.73 -5.88 3.66
C GLY A 54 -1.57 -5.19 4.39
N ILE A 55 -0.73 -4.46 3.67
CA ILE A 55 0.38 -3.69 4.25
C ILE A 55 -0.17 -2.49 5.02
N ALA A 56 -1.07 -1.72 4.38
CA ALA A 56 -1.69 -0.55 5.01
C ALA A 56 -2.41 -0.92 6.31
N LYS A 57 -3.20 -2.01 6.31
CA LYS A 57 -3.89 -2.49 7.52
C LYS A 57 -2.94 -2.96 8.62
N ARG A 58 -1.84 -3.63 8.29
CA ARG A 58 -0.87 -4.17 9.26
C ARG A 58 -0.01 -3.09 9.92
N LEU A 59 0.25 -2.03 9.17
CA LEU A 59 1.05 -0.91 9.65
C LEU A 59 0.18 0.18 10.26
N ASN A 60 -1.11 0.27 9.91
CA ASN A 60 -2.01 1.40 10.21
C ASN A 60 -1.72 2.65 9.35
N LEU A 61 -1.48 2.43 8.05
CA LEU A 61 -1.25 3.48 7.04
C LEU A 61 -2.56 4.04 6.52
N GLN A 62 -2.53 5.32 6.13
CA GLN A 62 -3.54 5.85 5.23
C GLN A 62 -3.33 5.28 3.82
N GLN A 63 -4.37 4.64 3.27
CA GLN A 63 -4.29 4.06 1.94
C GLN A 63 -4.82 5.03 0.88
N LEU A 64 -3.99 5.35 -0.12
CA LEU A 64 -4.38 6.14 -1.30
C LEU A 64 -4.29 5.26 -2.57
N SER A 65 -5.42 5.06 -3.24
CA SER A 65 -5.50 4.18 -4.42
C SER A 65 -5.68 4.97 -5.70
N TYR A 66 -5.15 4.47 -6.81
CA TYR A 66 -5.28 5.07 -8.15
C TYR A 66 -4.67 6.47 -8.27
N LEU A 67 -3.45 6.62 -7.78
CA LEU A 67 -2.71 7.87 -7.93
C LEU A 67 -2.17 7.98 -9.36
N ALA A 68 -2.43 9.12 -10.00
CA ALA A 68 -1.89 9.49 -11.29
C ALA A 68 -0.48 10.06 -11.16
N LYS A 69 -0.28 10.99 -10.21
CA LYS A 69 1.04 11.59 -9.97
C LYS A 69 1.15 12.11 -8.54
N ILE A 70 2.39 12.25 -8.09
CA ILE A 70 2.72 13.03 -6.89
C ILE A 70 2.99 14.46 -7.36
N VAL A 71 2.24 15.42 -6.84
CA VAL A 71 2.36 16.84 -7.22
C VAL A 71 3.39 17.54 -6.35
N PHE A 72 3.38 17.24 -5.06
CA PHE A 72 4.21 17.91 -4.07
C PHE A 72 4.42 17.02 -2.85
N ILE A 73 5.63 17.07 -2.28
CA ILE A 73 5.98 16.44 -1.02
C ILE A 73 6.78 17.46 -0.21
N ASP A 74 6.35 17.73 1.02
CA ASP A 74 7.15 18.43 2.01
C ASP A 74 7.39 17.52 3.23
N PRO A 75 8.64 17.06 3.44
CA PRO A 75 8.98 16.20 4.57
C PRO A 75 9.02 16.95 5.90
N ILE A 76 9.18 18.28 5.90
CA ILE A 76 9.26 19.12 7.11
C ILE A 76 7.84 19.37 7.64
N SER A 77 6.93 19.87 6.80
CA SER A 77 5.54 20.11 7.18
C SER A 77 4.67 18.84 7.14
N ARG A 78 5.20 17.73 6.62
CA ARG A 78 4.50 16.45 6.43
C ARG A 78 3.27 16.57 5.54
N GLU A 79 3.39 17.36 4.48
CA GLU A 79 2.35 17.53 3.48
C GLU A 79 2.64 16.73 2.21
N LEU A 80 1.60 16.06 1.70
CA LEU A 80 1.61 15.36 0.44
C LEU A 80 0.42 15.84 -0.40
N VAL A 81 0.71 16.31 -1.62
CA VAL A 81 -0.32 16.59 -2.64
C VAL A 81 -0.16 15.57 -3.76
N VAL A 82 -1.23 14.85 -4.04
CA VAL A 82 -1.27 13.84 -5.10
C VAL A 82 -2.48 14.05 -5.99
N GLU A 83 -2.35 13.69 -7.26
CA GLU A 83 -3.49 13.59 -8.15
C GLU A 83 -4.02 12.16 -8.10
N ARG A 84 -5.28 12.02 -7.74
CA ARG A 84 -6.01 10.75 -7.82
C ARG A 84 -6.86 10.73 -9.08
N ARG A 85 -6.83 9.64 -9.84
CA ARG A 85 -7.79 9.47 -10.95
C ARG A 85 -9.20 9.28 -10.41
N ALA A 86 -10.15 9.99 -11.03
CA ALA A 86 -11.58 9.89 -10.82
C ALA A 86 -12.27 9.62 -12.18
N GLN A 87 -13.56 9.30 -12.16
CA GLN A 87 -14.32 9.00 -13.39
C GLN A 87 -14.29 10.14 -14.43
N ARG A 88 -14.07 11.39 -14.01
CA ARG A 88 -14.04 12.58 -14.89
C ARG A 88 -12.68 13.29 -14.90
N GLY A 89 -11.57 12.54 -14.84
CA GLY A 89 -10.20 13.10 -14.92
C GLY A 89 -9.38 12.90 -13.65
N ALA A 90 -8.42 13.80 -13.40
CA ALA A 90 -7.60 13.77 -12.20
C ALA A 90 -8.10 14.79 -11.16
N LEU A 91 -8.17 14.39 -9.90
CA LEU A 91 -8.50 15.24 -8.76
C LEU A 91 -7.28 15.38 -7.86
N ALA A 92 -6.85 16.62 -7.60
CA ALA A 92 -5.84 16.89 -6.61
C ALA A 92 -6.41 16.66 -5.19
N ILE A 93 -5.72 15.86 -4.40
CA ILE A 93 -6.04 15.61 -3.00
C ILE A 93 -4.81 15.92 -2.13
N SER A 94 -5.04 16.62 -1.03
CA SER A 94 -4.04 16.81 0.02
C SER A 94 -4.17 15.70 1.05
N ALA A 95 -3.03 15.21 1.53
CA ALA A 95 -2.95 14.25 2.61
C ALA A 95 -1.78 14.64 3.51
N SER A 96 -1.96 14.46 4.82
CA SER A 96 -0.84 14.57 5.75
C SER A 96 -0.10 13.24 5.79
N VAL A 97 1.23 13.31 5.72
CA VAL A 97 2.12 12.18 5.96
C VAL A 97 2.09 11.89 7.47
N SER A 98 1.09 11.12 7.91
CA SER A 98 0.96 10.74 9.32
C SER A 98 2.07 9.76 9.72
N THR A 99 2.30 9.64 11.02
CA THR A 99 3.39 8.84 11.66
C THR A 99 3.53 7.41 11.16
N THR A 100 2.51 6.86 10.50
CA THR A 100 2.60 5.53 9.91
C THR A 100 2.95 5.57 8.42
N GLY A 101 2.46 6.54 7.65
CA GLY A 101 2.80 6.73 6.24
C GLY A 101 1.65 6.48 5.25
N ILE A 102 1.92 6.76 3.96
CA ILE A 102 0.92 6.68 2.89
C ILE A 102 1.25 5.56 1.92
N LEU A 103 0.25 4.74 1.59
CA LEU A 103 0.38 3.71 0.56
C LEU A 103 -0.20 4.19 -0.76
N ALA A 104 0.66 4.45 -1.75
CA ALA A 104 0.28 4.93 -3.08
C ALA A 104 0.36 3.81 -4.13
N SER A 105 -0.69 3.67 -4.94
CA SER A 105 -0.74 2.74 -6.07
C SER A 105 -0.74 3.51 -7.39
N HIS A 106 0.38 3.47 -8.12
CA HIS A 106 0.52 4.05 -9.47
C HIS A 106 0.09 3.02 -10.52
N GLY A 107 -0.59 3.49 -11.57
CA GLY A 107 -0.93 2.67 -12.73
C GLY A 107 -0.87 3.47 -14.02
N ASN A 108 0.00 3.04 -14.95
CA ASN A 108 -0.17 3.34 -16.36
C ASN A 108 -1.38 2.54 -16.88
N PHE A 109 -2.24 3.21 -17.63
CA PHE A 109 -3.22 2.54 -18.49
C PHE A 109 -2.59 2.44 -19.87
N GLU A 110 -2.40 1.22 -20.33
CA GLU A 110 -2.86 0.86 -21.67
C GLU A 110 -4.33 0.43 -21.54
#